data_AF-A0A7J8V1H0-F1
#
_entry.id   AF-A0A7J8V1H0-F1
#
_cell.length_a   1.000
_cell.length_b   1.000
_cell.length_c   1.000
_cell.angle_alpha   90.00
_cell.angle_beta   90.00
_cell.angle_gamma   90.00
#
_symmetry.space_group_name_H-M   'P 1'
#
loop_
_entity.id
_entity.type
_entity.pdbx_description
1 polymer ?
#
loop_
_entity_poly.entity_id
_entity_poly.type
_entity_poly.pdbx_seq_one_letter_code
_entity_poly.pdbx_strand_id
1 'polypeptide(L)'
;ADVNSGNNGIASLRATENGDSGAKVVGRVENGVADADQAHEDSPYSGNTLVVEDGPSVGDEDLGSAAAPLPSVSKSNIEHRWSDITSYTTKKVQSWFQLPNGNWELARIVKTAGSESVISLPDGKVLKVNSDSLIPANPDILDGVDDLMQLSYLNEPSVLFDLQYRYNRDMIYTKAGPVLVAINPFKKVPLYGNNYIEAYKNKSIESPHVYAIADTAIREMAQVVVLLFSFSSGESGAGKTETAKIAMQYLAALGGGSGIEYEILKTNPILEAFGNAKTLRNDNSSRFGKLIEIHFSETGKISGAKIQTLLYEQSRVVQCAEGERSYHIFYQLCAGAPRTLREKLNLKDVNEYKYLNQSNCYAISGVDDAEQFHIVKEALDIVHVSEEDQESVFAMLAAVLWLGNISFNMIDNENHVEAVADESLINVAQLIGCETVDLNLALSTRKMRVGQDNIIQKLTLSQAIDTKDALAKSIYACLFEWLVEQINKSLAVGKRRTGRSISILDIYGFESFGRNSFEQFCINYANERLQQHFNRHLFKLEQE
;
A
#
# COMPACT_ATOMS: atom_id res chain seq x y z
N ALA A 1 -31.11 -51.95 19.40
CA ALA A 1 -32.25 -52.51 18.66
C ALA A 1 -32.41 -51.66 17.41
N ASP A 2 -31.45 -51.75 16.48
CA ASP A 2 -31.34 -52.71 15.36
C ASP A 2 -31.71 -51.95 14.07
N VAL A 3 -30.72 -51.39 13.36
CA VAL A 3 -29.94 -51.99 12.26
C VAL A 3 -30.74 -52.06 10.96
N ASN A 4 -30.43 -51.16 10.01
CA ASN A 4 -29.91 -51.53 8.67
C ASN A 4 -29.68 -50.29 7.79
N SER A 5 -28.43 -50.04 7.43
CA SER A 5 -28.04 -49.12 6.36
C SER A 5 -27.00 -49.83 5.50
N GLY A 6 -27.42 -50.22 4.29
CA GLY A 6 -26.60 -50.85 3.27
C GLY A 6 -25.73 -49.84 2.53
N ASN A 7 -24.47 -50.22 2.35
CA ASN A 7 -23.39 -49.46 1.73
C ASN A 7 -23.27 -49.89 0.26
N ASN A 8 -23.38 -48.95 -0.69
CA ASN A 8 -23.06 -49.15 -2.11
C ASN A 8 -21.83 -48.29 -2.45
N GLY A 9 -20.76 -48.94 -2.92
CA GLY A 9 -19.57 -48.27 -3.45
C GLY A 9 -19.72 -47.87 -4.91
N ILE A 10 -18.74 -47.11 -5.42
CA ILE A 10 -18.02 -47.31 -6.69
C ILE A 10 -16.81 -46.36 -6.72
N ALA A 11 -15.78 -46.81 -7.44
CA ALA A 11 -14.37 -46.60 -7.20
C ALA A 11 -13.69 -45.51 -8.05
N SER A 12 -12.51 -45.17 -7.55
CA SER A 12 -11.39 -44.41 -8.11
C SER A 12 -10.95 -44.84 -9.52
N LEU A 13 -10.66 -43.86 -10.39
CA LEU A 13 -9.93 -44.04 -11.66
C LEU A 13 -8.48 -43.55 -11.51
N ARG A 14 -7.55 -44.51 -11.54
CA ARG A 14 -6.14 -44.34 -11.94
C ARG A 14 -5.99 -44.97 -13.32
N ALA A 15 -5.27 -44.32 -14.23
CA ALA A 15 -4.80 -44.93 -15.46
C ALA A 15 -3.27 -44.78 -15.55
N THR A 16 -2.62 -45.92 -15.71
CA THR A 16 -1.17 -46.14 -15.87
C THR A 16 -0.80 -46.27 -17.36
N GLU A 17 0.48 -46.00 -17.61
CA GLU A 17 1.24 -46.09 -18.86
C GLU A 17 1.33 -47.50 -19.48
N ASN A 18 1.62 -47.51 -20.79
CA ASN A 18 2.52 -48.38 -21.58
C ASN A 18 2.21 -48.05 -23.07
N GLY A 19 3.11 -47.69 -23.99
CA GLY A 19 4.49 -48.07 -24.22
C GLY A 19 4.54 -48.92 -25.49
N ASP A 20 5.10 -48.42 -26.61
CA ASP A 20 5.99 -49.21 -27.49
C ASP A 20 6.65 -48.38 -28.61
N SER A 21 7.78 -48.94 -29.02
CA SER A 21 8.94 -48.62 -29.83
C SER A 21 8.81 -48.33 -31.33
N GLY A 22 9.91 -47.80 -31.91
CA GLY A 22 10.17 -47.80 -33.35
C GLY A 22 11.39 -47.00 -33.78
N ALA A 23 12.58 -47.61 -33.76
CA ALA A 23 13.84 -47.06 -34.25
C ALA A 23 14.08 -47.31 -35.76
N LYS A 24 14.84 -46.41 -36.42
CA LYS A 24 15.77 -46.57 -37.60
C LYS A 24 15.73 -45.32 -38.51
N VAL A 25 16.76 -44.86 -39.21
CA VAL A 25 18.23 -45.02 -39.28
C VAL A 25 18.71 -44.08 -40.42
N VAL A 26 19.84 -43.40 -40.20
CA VAL A 26 20.92 -43.01 -41.16
C VAL A 26 20.63 -42.10 -42.37
N GLY A 27 21.48 -41.07 -42.48
CA GLY A 27 21.80 -40.34 -43.71
C GLY A 27 22.93 -39.32 -43.50
N ARG A 28 24.19 -39.81 -43.56
CA ARG A 28 25.46 -39.07 -43.49
C ARG A 28 25.88 -38.57 -44.89
N VAL A 29 26.68 -37.50 -44.94
CA VAL A 29 27.81 -37.15 -45.87
C VAL A 29 27.94 -35.61 -45.86
N GLU A 30 28.95 -35.01 -45.20
CA GLU A 30 30.35 -34.79 -45.65
C GLU A 30 30.42 -33.86 -46.89
N ASN A 31 31.29 -32.88 -47.08
CA ASN A 31 32.55 -32.46 -46.45
C ASN A 31 32.96 -31.10 -47.06
N GLY A 32 33.95 -30.42 -46.44
CA GLY A 32 34.90 -29.55 -47.16
C GLY A 32 35.06 -28.15 -46.58
N VAL A 33 35.87 -27.90 -45.53
CA VAL A 33 37.36 -27.71 -45.56
C VAL A 33 37.68 -26.32 -46.14
N ALA A 34 38.49 -25.41 -45.58
CA ALA A 34 39.67 -25.41 -44.68
C ALA A 34 39.87 -23.94 -44.24
N ASP A 35 40.76 -23.50 -43.35
CA ASP A 35 41.76 -24.13 -42.50
C ASP A 35 42.30 -23.06 -41.53
N ALA A 36 42.82 -23.55 -40.40
CA ALA A 36 44.05 -23.13 -39.72
C ALA A 36 44.18 -21.69 -39.13
N ASP A 37 44.76 -21.46 -37.95
CA ASP A 37 45.25 -22.34 -36.89
C ASP A 37 45.67 -21.48 -35.67
N GLN A 38 45.73 -22.13 -34.51
CA GLN A 38 46.60 -21.89 -33.34
C GLN A 38 46.36 -20.63 -32.48
N ALA A 39 45.78 -20.72 -31.28
CA ALA A 39 46.30 -21.32 -30.02
C ALA A 39 47.38 -20.47 -29.32
N HIS A 40 47.05 -19.89 -28.16
CA HIS A 40 47.75 -20.11 -26.89
C HIS A 40 47.01 -19.43 -25.71
N GLU A 41 47.13 -20.09 -24.55
CA GLU A 41 46.59 -19.77 -23.22
C GLU A 41 47.21 -18.50 -22.57
N ASP A 42 46.55 -18.11 -21.48
CA ASP A 42 47.04 -17.39 -20.30
C ASP A 42 46.66 -15.91 -20.06
N SER A 43 46.12 -15.74 -18.86
CA SER A 43 45.66 -14.57 -18.08
C SER A 43 46.87 -13.81 -17.46
N PRO A 44 46.73 -12.85 -16.51
CA PRO A 44 46.03 -11.55 -16.46
C PRO A 44 46.97 -10.35 -16.10
N TYR A 45 46.41 -9.13 -16.04
CA TYR A 45 46.93 -7.88 -15.42
C TYR A 45 47.95 -7.00 -16.18
N SER A 46 47.82 -5.69 -15.89
CA SER A 46 48.54 -4.50 -16.39
C SER A 46 48.05 -4.00 -17.76
N GLY A 47 47.78 -2.72 -18.00
CA GLY A 47 47.84 -1.50 -17.20
C GLY A 47 47.49 -0.30 -18.09
N ASN A 48 47.51 0.89 -17.47
CA ASN A 48 47.67 2.22 -18.07
C ASN A 48 46.45 2.96 -18.63
N THR A 49 45.98 3.88 -17.78
CA THR A 49 45.78 5.32 -18.02
C THR A 49 46.42 5.89 -19.28
N LEU A 50 45.60 6.55 -20.11
CA LEU A 50 46.00 7.63 -21.02
C LEU A 50 44.97 8.78 -20.93
N VAL A 51 45.52 9.98 -20.82
CA VAL A 51 44.87 11.32 -20.77
C VAL A 51 44.99 11.96 -22.15
N VAL A 52 44.27 13.08 -22.35
CA VAL A 52 44.38 14.15 -23.41
C VAL A 52 43.24 14.00 -24.43
N GLU A 53 42.43 14.97 -24.85
CA GLU A 53 42.12 16.43 -24.73
C GLU A 53 40.86 16.61 -25.65
N ASP A 54 40.16 17.72 -25.84
CA ASP A 54 39.62 18.83 -25.05
C ASP A 54 38.71 19.62 -26.04
N GLY A 55 37.64 20.26 -25.53
CA GLY A 55 36.92 21.38 -26.17
C GLY A 55 35.54 21.13 -26.85
N PRO A 56 34.67 22.15 -26.98
CA PRO A 56 34.47 23.32 -26.11
C PRO A 56 32.98 23.63 -25.73
N SER A 57 32.87 24.42 -24.66
CA SER A 57 31.78 25.20 -24.04
C SER A 57 30.45 25.47 -24.76
N VAL A 58 29.35 25.40 -23.99
CA VAL A 58 28.36 26.50 -23.82
C VAL A 58 27.93 26.51 -22.36
N GLY A 59 27.97 27.68 -21.72
CA GLY A 59 27.71 27.85 -20.30
C GLY A 59 26.25 28.16 -19.97
N ASP A 60 25.88 27.87 -18.74
CA ASP A 60 24.85 28.59 -17.99
C ASP A 60 25.38 28.81 -16.57
N GLU A 61 25.27 30.05 -16.11
CA GLU A 61 25.72 30.54 -14.82
C GLU A 61 24.77 30.04 -13.72
N ASP A 62 25.26 29.16 -12.84
CA ASP A 62 24.55 28.77 -11.63
C ASP A 62 25.12 29.52 -10.42
N LEU A 63 24.27 30.35 -9.82
CA LEU A 63 24.56 31.08 -8.58
C LEU A 63 24.78 30.10 -7.44
N GLY A 64 25.96 30.20 -6.82
CA GLY A 64 26.40 29.32 -5.74
C GLY A 64 25.44 29.24 -4.56
N SER A 65 24.95 28.04 -4.32
CA SER A 65 24.56 27.56 -2.99
C SER A 65 25.47 26.39 -2.65
N ALA A 66 26.50 26.67 -1.84
CA ALA A 66 27.36 25.64 -1.29
C ALA A 66 26.50 24.55 -0.62
N ALA A 67 26.63 23.32 -1.09
CA ALA A 67 26.00 22.17 -0.45
C ALA A 67 26.49 22.10 1.00
N ALA A 68 25.55 22.22 1.95
CA ALA A 68 25.84 21.97 3.35
C ALA A 68 26.31 20.51 3.51
N PRO A 69 27.31 20.23 4.35
CA PRO A 69 27.73 18.85 4.61
C PRO A 69 26.54 18.05 5.12
N LEU A 70 26.39 16.80 4.65
CA LEU A 70 25.50 15.82 5.26
C LEU A 70 25.74 15.83 6.78
N PRO A 71 24.68 15.82 7.63
CA PRO A 71 24.89 15.60 9.05
C PRO A 71 25.59 14.26 9.16
N SER A 72 26.83 14.26 9.64
CA SER A 72 27.49 13.04 10.05
C SER A 72 26.61 12.43 11.13
N VAL A 73 25.82 11.41 10.79
CA VAL A 73 25.36 10.45 11.77
C VAL A 73 26.64 9.75 12.21
N SER A 74 27.25 10.33 13.23
CA SER A 74 28.44 9.82 13.88
C SER A 74 28.19 8.35 14.15
N LYS A 75 29.07 7.47 13.65
CA LYS A 75 29.33 6.18 14.28
C LYS A 75 29.46 6.50 15.76
N SER A 76 28.42 6.20 16.52
CA SER A 76 28.35 6.60 17.91
C SER A 76 29.54 5.96 18.62
N ASN A 77 30.07 6.73 19.56
CA ASN A 77 31.18 6.53 20.51
C ASN A 77 31.24 5.15 21.25
N ILE A 78 30.92 4.05 20.59
CA ILE A 78 30.86 2.70 21.16
C ILE A 78 32.27 2.19 21.45
N GLU A 79 33.25 2.44 20.58
CA GLU A 79 34.62 1.94 20.76
C GLU A 79 35.40 2.60 21.92
N HIS A 80 35.02 3.81 22.36
CA HIS A 80 35.72 4.51 23.45
C HIS A 80 35.07 4.41 24.83
N ARG A 81 33.95 3.69 25.00
CA ARG A 81 33.28 3.52 26.32
C ARG A 81 33.51 2.18 27.01
N TRP A 82 34.26 1.25 26.39
CA TRP A 82 34.56 -0.05 27.02
C TRP A 82 35.72 -0.02 28.03
N SER A 83 36.46 1.08 28.16
CA SER A 83 37.66 1.13 29.02
C SER A 83 37.43 1.50 30.50
N ASP A 84 36.22 1.87 30.93
CA ASP A 84 36.00 2.39 32.30
C ASP A 84 34.90 1.66 33.11
N ILE A 85 34.92 0.32 33.13
CA ILE A 85 33.96 -0.50 33.93
C ILE A 85 34.50 -0.80 35.34
N THR A 86 35.06 0.17 36.07
CA THR A 86 35.55 -0.09 37.45
C THR A 86 35.26 0.94 38.54
N SER A 87 34.41 1.96 38.36
CA SER A 87 34.23 2.96 39.44
C SER A 87 32.85 3.60 39.68
N TYR A 88 31.73 3.03 39.24
CA TYR A 88 30.39 3.54 39.58
C TYR A 88 29.47 2.52 40.28
N THR A 89 29.87 2.07 41.46
CA THR A 89 28.98 1.37 42.41
C THR A 89 28.32 2.37 43.36
N THR A 90 27.31 3.06 42.85
CA THR A 90 26.15 3.47 43.65
C THR A 90 24.95 3.30 42.74
N LYS A 91 24.35 2.10 42.76
CA LYS A 91 23.20 1.72 41.93
C LYS A 91 22.03 2.69 42.19
N LYS A 92 21.92 3.75 41.41
CA LYS A 92 20.66 4.47 41.23
C LYS A 92 19.76 3.52 40.46
N VAL A 93 18.99 2.71 41.17
CA VAL A 93 18.01 1.82 40.54
C VAL A 93 16.84 2.71 40.10
N GLN A 94 16.83 3.06 38.82
CA GLN A 94 15.66 3.62 38.18
C GLN A 94 14.66 2.50 37.89
N SER A 95 13.38 2.81 37.98
CA SER A 95 12.30 1.88 37.66
C SER A 95 11.11 2.64 37.11
N TRP A 96 10.40 2.02 36.19
CA TRP A 96 9.17 2.51 35.63
C TRP A 96 8.04 2.34 36.65
N PHE A 97 7.24 3.39 36.79
CA PHE A 97 6.05 3.41 37.62
C PHE A 97 4.86 3.92 36.80
N GLN A 98 3.73 3.21 36.86
CA GLN A 98 2.51 3.63 36.18
C GLN A 98 1.72 4.59 37.07
N LEU A 99 1.47 5.79 36.55
CA LEU A 99 0.61 6.78 37.20
C LEU A 99 -0.87 6.36 37.12
N PRO A 100 -1.75 6.91 37.99
CA PRO A 100 -3.19 6.61 37.95
C PRO A 100 -3.91 6.96 36.65
N ASN A 101 -3.31 7.82 35.81
CA ASN A 101 -3.81 8.16 34.48
C ASN A 101 -3.37 7.17 33.39
N GLY A 102 -2.61 6.13 33.74
CA GLY A 102 -2.09 5.11 32.83
C GLY A 102 -0.70 5.40 32.25
N ASN A 103 -0.16 6.61 32.42
CA ASN A 103 1.15 6.98 31.86
C ASN A 103 2.30 6.38 32.67
N TRP A 104 3.41 6.08 31.98
CA TRP A 104 4.63 5.58 32.59
C TRP A 104 5.59 6.72 32.90
N GLU A 105 6.18 6.70 34.09
CA GLU A 105 7.19 7.66 34.53
C GLU A 105 8.44 6.96 35.07
N LEU A 106 9.60 7.55 34.82
CA LEU A 106 10.87 7.03 35.31
C LEU A 106 11.10 7.51 36.75
N ALA A 107 10.99 6.59 37.70
CA ALA A 107 11.13 6.88 39.11
C ALA A 107 12.48 6.41 39.65
N ARG A 108 13.06 7.18 40.59
CA ARG A 108 14.26 6.78 41.32
C ARG A 108 13.86 6.07 42.61
N ILE A 109 14.31 4.84 42.82
CA ILE A 109 14.10 4.15 44.09
C ILE A 109 15.01 4.78 45.16
N VAL A 110 14.40 5.29 46.23
CA VAL A 110 15.10 5.90 47.37
C VAL A 110 15.36 4.87 48.45
N LYS A 111 14.37 4.02 48.75
CA LYS A 111 14.47 2.97 49.76
C LYS A 111 13.48 1.85 49.46
N THR A 112 13.89 0.61 49.69
CA THR A 112 13.00 -0.57 49.64
C THR A 112 12.92 -1.19 51.02
N ALA A 113 11.71 -1.48 51.50
CA ALA A 113 11.44 -2.11 52.78
C ALA A 113 10.32 -3.16 52.63
N GLY A 114 10.70 -4.44 52.52
CA GLY A 114 9.75 -5.53 52.32
C GLY A 114 8.98 -5.39 51.01
N SER A 115 7.65 -5.44 51.09
CA SER A 115 6.73 -5.29 49.94
C SER A 115 6.51 -3.85 49.49
N GLU A 116 7.12 -2.86 50.15
CA GLU A 116 6.94 -1.45 49.83
C GLU A 116 8.26 -0.79 49.44
N SER A 117 8.20 0.09 48.43
CA SER A 117 9.30 0.91 47.96
C SER A 117 8.93 2.38 48.01
N VAL A 118 9.88 3.21 48.45
CA VAL A 118 9.78 4.67 48.41
C VAL A 118 10.50 5.16 47.16
N ILE A 119 9.75 5.79 46.27
CA ILE A 119 10.24 6.29 44.98
C ILE A 119 10.18 7.82 44.92
N SER A 120 11.09 8.41 44.16
CA SER A 120 11.08 9.83 43.81
C SER A 120 10.80 9.97 42.32
N LEU A 121 9.75 10.72 41.98
CA LEU A 121 9.40 11.08 40.60
C LEU A 121 10.23 12.28 40.10
N PRO A 122 10.25 12.55 38.79
CA PRO A 122 11.00 13.68 38.21
C PRO A 122 10.55 15.06 38.72
N ASP A 123 9.28 15.20 39.10
CA ASP A 123 8.69 16.41 39.69
C ASP A 123 9.11 16.67 41.15
N GLY A 124 9.93 15.78 41.73
CA GLY A 124 10.39 15.83 43.11
C GLY A 124 9.39 15.23 44.12
N LYS A 125 8.23 14.73 43.66
CA LYS A 125 7.25 14.08 44.52
C LYS A 125 7.76 12.71 44.97
N VAL A 126 7.66 12.46 46.27
CA VAL A 126 8.04 11.17 46.87
C VAL A 126 6.78 10.37 47.16
N LEU A 127 6.74 9.14 46.66
CA LEU A 127 5.61 8.23 46.83
C LEU A 127 6.06 6.92 47.48
N LYS A 128 5.19 6.35 48.29
CA LYS A 128 5.34 4.99 48.81
C LYS A 128 4.42 4.07 48.01
N VAL A 129 5.01 3.09 47.33
CA VAL A 129 4.32 2.21 46.39
C VAL A 129 4.62 0.76 46.72
N ASN A 130 3.79 -0.15 46.25
CA ASN A 130 4.10 -1.58 46.32
C ASN A 130 5.28 -1.87 45.38
N SER A 131 6.31 -2.58 45.86
CA SER A 131 7.48 -2.94 45.06
C SER A 131 7.11 -3.72 43.78
N ASP A 132 6.03 -4.49 43.80
CA ASP A 132 5.55 -5.28 42.65
C ASP A 132 4.95 -4.41 41.53
N SER A 133 4.60 -3.15 41.84
CA SER A 133 4.11 -2.18 40.84
C SER A 133 5.25 -1.50 40.06
N LEU A 134 6.50 -1.77 40.43
CA LEU A 134 7.68 -1.20 39.77
C LEU A 134 8.20 -2.16 38.72
N ILE A 135 8.42 -1.62 37.51
CA ILE A 135 9.00 -2.36 36.40
C ILE A 135 10.46 -1.90 36.23
N PRO A 136 11.44 -2.80 36.03
CA PRO A 136 12.83 -2.41 35.88
C PRO A 136 13.03 -1.50 34.65
N ALA A 137 13.85 -0.46 34.81
CA ALA A 137 14.21 0.45 33.73
C ALA A 137 15.61 0.14 33.18
N ASN A 138 15.79 0.38 31.88
CA ASN A 138 17.09 0.28 31.23
C ASN A 138 18.01 1.42 31.69
N PRO A 139 19.34 1.21 31.70
CA PRO A 139 20.29 2.28 31.98
C PRO A 139 20.34 3.29 30.82
N ASP A 140 20.56 4.57 31.14
CA ASP A 140 20.61 5.71 30.19
C ASP A 140 21.58 5.51 28.99
N ILE A 141 22.53 4.57 29.07
CA ILE A 141 23.43 4.22 27.96
C ILE A 141 22.71 3.51 26.79
N LEU A 142 21.55 2.93 27.07
CA LEU A 142 20.70 2.22 26.09
C LEU A 142 19.54 3.09 25.59
N ASP A 143 19.58 4.40 25.80
CA ASP A 143 18.54 5.31 25.32
C ASP A 143 18.67 5.56 23.81
N GLY A 144 17.61 5.27 23.07
CA GLY A 144 17.48 5.51 21.64
C GLY A 144 18.18 4.48 20.77
N VAL A 145 18.25 3.22 21.21
CA VAL A 145 18.90 2.14 20.47
C VAL A 145 18.32 1.97 19.06
N ASP A 146 19.16 1.57 18.11
CA ASP A 146 18.70 1.29 16.75
C ASP A 146 17.89 0.00 16.64
N ASP A 147 18.12 -0.95 17.56
CA ASP A 147 17.36 -2.19 17.67
C ASP A 147 16.91 -2.41 19.11
N LEU A 148 15.60 -2.51 19.31
CA LEU A 148 14.97 -2.72 20.61
C LEU A 148 15.46 -4.02 21.30
N MET A 149 15.97 -4.99 20.53
CA MET A 149 16.58 -6.21 21.08
C MET A 149 17.88 -5.96 21.86
N GLN A 150 18.46 -4.74 21.77
CA GLN A 150 19.64 -4.35 22.55
C GLN A 150 19.29 -3.89 23.98
N LEU A 151 18.01 -3.68 24.28
CA LEU A 151 17.56 -3.33 25.62
C LEU A 151 17.79 -4.50 26.59
N SER A 152 18.25 -4.20 27.81
CA SER A 152 18.38 -5.21 28.87
C SER A 152 17.03 -5.66 29.42
N TYR A 153 16.07 -4.74 29.47
CA TYR A 153 14.70 -5.00 29.90
C TYR A 153 13.74 -4.65 28.77
N LEU A 154 13.19 -5.68 28.12
CA LEU A 154 12.22 -5.53 27.04
C LEU A 154 10.79 -5.53 27.61
N ASN A 155 10.44 -4.45 28.31
CA ASN A 155 9.10 -4.21 28.84
C ASN A 155 8.44 -3.02 28.13
N GLU A 156 7.10 -2.97 28.19
CA GLU A 156 6.29 -1.94 27.53
C GLU A 156 6.77 -0.50 27.77
N PRO A 157 7.03 -0.04 29.02
CA PRO A 157 7.49 1.32 29.23
C PRO A 157 8.88 1.60 28.66
N SER A 158 9.79 0.62 28.66
CA SER A 158 11.12 0.80 28.06
C SER A 158 11.05 0.92 26.55
N VAL A 159 10.24 0.09 25.89
CA VAL A 159 10.02 0.17 24.44
C VAL A 159 9.36 1.51 24.08
N LEU A 160 8.33 1.92 24.80
CA LEU A 160 7.64 3.19 24.57
C LEU A 160 8.59 4.38 24.73
N PHE A 161 9.39 4.39 25.78
CA PHE A 161 10.37 5.45 26.04
C PHE A 161 11.42 5.53 24.92
N ASP A 162 11.99 4.40 24.50
CA ASP A 162 13.00 4.37 23.45
C ASP A 162 12.45 4.89 22.11
N LEU A 163 11.27 4.43 21.72
CA LEU A 163 10.56 4.91 20.54
C LEU A 163 10.27 6.41 20.61
N GLN A 164 9.82 6.92 21.77
CA GLN A 164 9.58 8.34 21.98
C GLN A 164 10.88 9.16 21.93
N TYR A 165 11.96 8.65 22.55
CA TYR A 165 13.29 9.26 22.54
C TYR A 165 13.81 9.43 21.11
N ARG A 166 13.61 8.42 20.26
CA ARG A 166 13.98 8.46 18.84
C ARG A 166 13.08 9.40 18.04
N TYR A 167 11.77 9.31 18.24
CA TYR A 167 10.77 10.14 17.57
C TYR A 167 11.01 11.65 17.79
N ASN A 168 11.32 12.04 19.02
CA ASN A 168 11.61 13.44 19.39
C ASN A 168 12.87 14.01 18.70
N ARG A 169 13.68 13.15 18.07
CA ARG A 169 14.90 13.51 17.32
C ARG A 169 14.75 13.24 15.82
N ASP A 170 13.52 13.11 15.34
CA ASP A 170 13.19 12.82 13.94
C ASP A 170 13.75 11.49 13.43
N MET A 171 14.09 10.56 14.34
CA MET A 171 14.45 9.18 14.01
C MET A 171 13.18 8.31 14.06
N ILE A 172 12.51 8.18 12.92
CA ILE A 172 11.18 7.54 12.84
C ILE A 172 11.21 6.02 12.66
N TYR A 173 12.38 5.45 12.38
CA TYR A 173 12.57 4.03 12.13
C TYR A 173 13.36 3.38 13.27
N THR A 174 12.92 2.23 13.74
CA THR A 174 13.59 1.45 14.80
C THR A 174 13.45 -0.04 14.49
N LYS A 175 14.51 -0.83 14.67
CA LYS A 175 14.41 -2.29 14.53
C LYS A 175 13.86 -2.92 15.80
N ALA A 176 13.16 -4.03 15.64
CA ALA A 176 12.78 -4.94 16.70
C ALA A 176 13.10 -6.36 16.19
N GLY A 177 14.38 -6.70 16.22
CA GLY A 177 14.90 -7.90 15.55
C GLY A 177 14.63 -7.85 14.04
N PRO A 178 13.91 -8.84 13.46
CA PRO A 178 13.62 -8.87 12.02
C PRO A 178 12.54 -7.85 11.60
N VAL A 179 11.89 -7.17 12.54
CA VAL A 179 10.78 -6.24 12.28
C VAL A 179 11.31 -4.81 12.23
N LEU A 180 10.81 -4.01 11.29
CA LEU A 180 11.04 -2.57 11.27
C LEU A 180 9.80 -1.83 11.77
N VAL A 181 9.96 -1.08 12.86
CA VAL A 181 8.95 -0.16 13.38
C VAL A 181 9.13 1.20 12.70
N ALA A 182 8.05 1.75 12.16
CA ALA A 182 8.01 3.08 11.55
C ALA A 182 6.92 3.92 12.21
N ILE A 183 7.27 5.11 12.71
CA ILE A 183 6.34 6.02 13.39
C ILE A 183 6.09 7.24 12.51
N ASN A 184 4.83 7.54 12.19
CA ASN A 184 4.49 8.67 11.32
C ASN A 184 4.95 10.01 11.93
N PRO A 185 5.87 10.76 11.27
CA PRO A 185 6.33 12.05 11.77
C PRO A 185 5.29 13.18 11.66
N PHE A 186 4.25 13.04 10.84
CA PHE A 186 3.31 14.11 10.47
C PHE A 186 3.99 15.38 9.92
N LYS A 187 5.25 15.28 9.50
CA LYS A 187 6.06 16.34 8.89
C LYS A 187 7.08 15.71 7.95
N LYS A 188 7.65 16.54 7.08
CA LYS A 188 8.80 16.11 6.25
C LYS A 188 10.03 15.93 7.16
N VAL A 189 10.73 14.82 6.99
CA VAL A 189 11.99 14.52 7.68
C VAL A 189 13.11 14.31 6.65
N PRO A 190 14.33 14.79 6.90
CA PRO A 190 15.45 14.73 5.95
C PRO A 190 16.14 13.36 5.96
N LEU A 191 15.39 12.28 5.78
CA LEU A 191 15.88 10.89 5.81
C LEU A 191 15.92 10.21 4.43
N TYR A 192 15.53 10.95 3.39
CA TYR A 192 15.31 10.43 2.04
C TYR A 192 16.12 11.22 1.02
N GLY A 193 16.29 10.64 -0.18
CA GLY A 193 16.97 11.27 -1.31
C GLY A 193 18.19 10.49 -1.78
N ASN A 194 18.75 10.90 -2.91
CA ASN A 194 19.78 10.14 -3.63
C ASN A 194 21.02 9.84 -2.78
N ASN A 195 21.46 10.79 -1.94
CA ASN A 195 22.59 10.60 -1.03
C ASN A 195 22.34 9.44 -0.05
N TYR A 196 21.12 9.33 0.50
CA TYR A 196 20.77 8.22 1.39
C TYR A 196 20.66 6.90 0.63
N ILE A 197 20.07 6.90 -0.57
CA ILE A 197 19.99 5.71 -1.42
C ILE A 197 21.40 5.16 -1.69
N GLU A 198 22.35 6.01 -2.10
CA GLU A 198 23.74 5.62 -2.33
C GLU A 198 24.44 5.16 -1.06
N ALA A 199 24.20 5.82 0.07
CA ALA A 199 24.81 5.46 1.33
C ALA A 199 24.40 4.06 1.81
N TYR A 200 23.11 3.71 1.68
CA TYR A 200 22.59 2.37 1.99
C TYR A 200 23.06 1.33 0.97
N LYS A 201 23.09 1.66 -0.32
CA LYS A 201 23.62 0.79 -1.39
C LYS A 201 25.09 0.41 -1.13
N ASN A 202 25.90 1.36 -0.71
CA ASN A 202 27.32 1.17 -0.42
C ASN A 202 27.59 0.63 1.01
N LYS A 203 26.54 0.40 1.81
CA LYS A 203 26.64 0.02 3.23
C LYS A 203 27.50 0.94 4.08
N SER A 204 27.53 2.22 3.73
CA SER A 204 28.20 3.24 4.54
C SER A 204 27.36 3.65 5.76
N ILE A 205 26.05 3.36 5.73
CA ILE A 205 25.08 3.58 6.80
C ILE A 205 24.35 2.25 7.05
N GLU A 206 24.17 1.89 8.33
CA GLU A 206 23.45 0.68 8.75
C GLU A 206 22.28 0.96 9.71
N SER A 207 21.97 2.24 9.94
CA SER A 207 20.86 2.66 10.80
C SER A 207 19.51 2.13 10.29
N PRO A 208 18.53 1.90 11.18
CA PRO A 208 17.19 1.42 10.81
C PRO A 208 16.55 2.30 9.76
N HIS A 209 16.14 1.71 8.64
CA HIS A 209 15.47 2.42 7.56
C HIS A 209 14.79 1.45 6.61
N VAL A 210 13.75 1.90 5.92
CA VAL A 210 13.06 1.09 4.89
C VAL A 210 14.00 0.69 3.75
N TYR A 211 14.98 1.53 3.41
CA TYR A 211 16.04 1.23 2.43
C TYR A 211 16.88 0.03 2.85
N ALA A 212 17.20 -0.12 4.14
CA ALA A 212 17.97 -1.26 4.63
C ALA A 212 17.21 -2.59 4.47
N ILE A 213 15.89 -2.57 4.64
CA ILE A 213 15.05 -3.76 4.45
C ILE A 213 14.90 -4.07 2.95
N ALA A 214 14.64 -3.05 2.12
CA ALA A 214 14.58 -3.19 0.66
C ALA A 214 15.89 -3.70 0.05
N ASP A 215 17.04 -3.23 0.56
CA ASP A 215 18.37 -3.66 0.14
C ASP A 215 18.63 -5.13 0.50
N THR A 216 18.30 -5.52 1.73
CA THR A 216 18.37 -6.91 2.19
C THR A 216 17.50 -7.80 1.31
N ALA A 217 16.28 -7.36 0.99
CA ALA A 217 15.37 -8.11 0.14
C ALA A 217 15.91 -8.34 -1.29
N ILE A 218 16.52 -7.32 -1.91
CA ILE A 218 17.16 -7.48 -3.23
C ILE A 218 18.30 -8.50 -3.16
N ARG A 219 19.12 -8.45 -2.10
CA ARG A 219 20.25 -9.38 -1.94
C ARG A 219 19.79 -10.82 -1.72
N GLU A 220 18.73 -11.01 -0.95
CA GLU A 220 18.14 -12.34 -0.69
C GLU A 220 17.35 -12.88 -1.87
N MET A 221 16.83 -12.02 -2.76
CA MET A 221 16.14 -12.43 -3.99
C MET A 221 17.03 -13.28 -4.93
N ALA A 222 18.36 -13.22 -4.78
CA ALA A 222 19.27 -14.13 -5.46
C ALA A 222 19.05 -15.61 -5.07
N GLN A 223 18.48 -15.87 -3.89
CA GLN A 223 18.22 -17.19 -3.31
C GLN A 223 16.71 -17.49 -3.17
N VAL A 224 15.87 -16.47 -2.95
CA VAL A 224 14.42 -16.59 -2.72
C VAL A 224 13.62 -15.94 -3.85
N VAL A 225 12.57 -16.62 -4.32
CA VAL A 225 11.84 -16.26 -5.54
C VAL A 225 10.79 -15.16 -5.29
N VAL A 226 10.25 -15.05 -4.07
CA VAL A 226 9.20 -14.10 -3.70
C VAL A 226 9.46 -13.56 -2.28
N LEU A 227 9.60 -12.25 -2.14
CA LEU A 227 9.71 -11.59 -0.84
C LEU A 227 8.52 -10.63 -0.65
N LEU A 228 7.78 -10.79 0.44
CA LEU A 228 6.59 -9.99 0.74
C LEU A 228 6.92 -8.92 1.80
N PHE A 229 6.88 -7.66 1.41
CA PHE A 229 6.79 -6.54 2.34
C PHE A 229 5.34 -6.37 2.75
N SER A 230 5.01 -6.67 4.00
CA SER A 230 3.66 -6.50 4.53
C SER A 230 3.66 -5.44 5.63
N PHE A 231 2.92 -4.35 5.42
CA PHE A 231 2.72 -3.29 6.41
C PHE A 231 1.51 -3.62 7.31
N SER A 232 1.55 -4.77 7.97
CA SER A 232 0.34 -5.42 8.53
C SER A 232 -0.24 -4.81 9.81
N SER A 233 0.46 -3.90 10.52
CA SER A 233 0.08 -3.51 11.89
C SER A 233 -0.11 -2.00 12.11
N GLY A 234 -0.45 -1.24 11.07
CA GLY A 234 -0.71 0.18 11.20
C GLY A 234 -2.20 0.51 11.17
N GLU A 235 -2.69 1.30 12.13
CA GLU A 235 -4.02 1.93 12.01
C GLU A 235 -4.12 2.80 10.74
N SER A 236 -5.33 3.21 10.36
CA SER A 236 -5.50 4.19 9.29
C SER A 236 -4.73 5.47 9.63
N GLY A 237 -3.94 5.98 8.68
CA GLY A 237 -3.06 7.15 8.88
C GLY A 237 -1.67 6.85 9.45
N ALA A 238 -1.31 5.59 9.74
CA ALA A 238 0.00 5.24 10.30
C ALA A 238 1.21 5.40 9.34
N GLY A 239 0.99 5.72 8.07
CA GLY A 239 2.08 5.93 7.09
C GLY A 239 2.45 4.70 6.23
N LYS A 240 1.56 3.70 6.13
CA LYS A 240 1.77 2.47 5.33
C LYS A 240 2.04 2.78 3.85
N THR A 241 1.14 3.54 3.22
CA THR A 241 1.23 3.93 1.80
C THR A 241 2.48 4.75 1.51
N GLU A 242 2.85 5.67 2.39
CA GLU A 242 4.07 6.48 2.24
C GLU A 242 5.33 5.61 2.37
N THR A 243 5.36 4.69 3.34
CA THR A 243 6.49 3.76 3.49
C THR A 243 6.61 2.83 2.28
N ALA A 244 5.49 2.36 1.73
CA ALA A 244 5.47 1.56 0.50
C ALA A 244 6.04 2.35 -0.70
N LYS A 245 5.66 3.63 -0.86
CA LYS A 245 6.21 4.51 -1.91
C LYS A 245 7.73 4.67 -1.76
N ILE A 246 8.22 4.90 -0.55
CA ILE A 246 9.65 5.06 -0.27
C ILE A 246 10.41 3.76 -0.56
N ALA A 247 9.86 2.61 -0.17
CA ALA A 247 10.44 1.30 -0.50
C ALA A 247 10.54 1.11 -2.03
N MET A 248 9.48 1.42 -2.77
CA MET A 248 9.47 1.37 -4.24
C MET A 248 10.51 2.29 -4.87
N GLN A 249 10.68 3.51 -4.38
CA GLN A 249 11.69 4.45 -4.86
C GLN A 249 13.12 3.88 -4.73
N TYR A 250 13.41 3.18 -3.64
CA TYR A 250 14.71 2.54 -3.45
C TYR A 250 14.91 1.35 -4.41
N LEU A 251 13.91 0.47 -4.52
CA LEU A 251 13.95 -0.65 -5.45
C LEU A 251 14.12 -0.17 -6.90
N ALA A 252 13.41 0.90 -7.27
CA ALA A 252 13.56 1.60 -8.54
C ALA A 252 15.00 2.09 -8.78
N ALA A 253 15.55 2.84 -7.83
CA ALA A 253 16.90 3.39 -7.94
C ALA A 253 17.99 2.32 -8.08
N LEU A 254 17.79 1.15 -7.45
CA LEU A 254 18.73 0.02 -7.56
C LEU A 254 18.51 -0.83 -8.80
N GLY A 255 17.25 -1.03 -9.20
CA GLY A 255 16.86 -1.88 -10.31
C GLY A 255 17.36 -1.34 -11.64
N GLY A 256 17.18 -0.05 -11.89
CA GLY A 256 17.74 0.68 -13.03
C GLY A 256 17.39 0.16 -14.44
N GLY A 257 17.27 1.10 -15.38
CA GLY A 257 17.56 0.84 -16.79
C GLY A 257 16.37 0.63 -17.72
N SER A 258 15.15 1.01 -17.34
CA SER A 258 14.01 0.92 -18.27
C SER A 258 13.03 2.10 -18.27
N GLY A 259 13.04 2.96 -17.24
CA GLY A 259 12.03 4.04 -17.12
C GLY A 259 10.72 3.55 -16.49
N ILE A 260 10.51 2.23 -16.43
CA ILE A 260 9.38 1.57 -15.76
C ILE A 260 9.32 1.97 -14.29
N GLU A 261 10.47 2.22 -13.67
CA GLU A 261 10.57 2.69 -12.29
C GLU A 261 9.76 3.98 -12.06
N TYR A 262 9.82 4.90 -13.00
CA TYR A 262 9.08 6.15 -12.99
C TYR A 262 7.59 5.90 -13.26
N GLU A 263 7.28 5.03 -14.23
CA GLU A 263 5.89 4.65 -14.54
C GLU A 263 5.18 4.03 -13.32
N ILE A 264 5.82 3.08 -12.61
CA ILE A 264 5.25 2.46 -11.39
C ILE A 264 4.85 3.53 -10.37
N LEU A 265 5.73 4.50 -10.10
CA LEU A 265 5.45 5.58 -9.15
C LEU A 265 4.32 6.49 -9.62
N LYS A 266 4.23 6.72 -10.94
CA LYS A 266 3.19 7.53 -11.59
C LYS A 266 1.83 6.85 -11.71
N THR A 267 1.71 5.56 -11.38
CA THR A 267 0.40 4.91 -11.23
C THR A 267 -0.36 5.34 -9.96
N ASN A 268 0.35 5.78 -8.91
CA ASN A 268 -0.26 6.07 -7.62
C ASN A 268 -1.31 7.19 -7.69
N PRO A 269 -1.10 8.34 -8.37
CA PRO A 269 -2.14 9.36 -8.50
C PRO A 269 -3.47 8.81 -9.02
N ILE A 270 -3.44 7.90 -10.01
CA ILE A 270 -4.65 7.26 -10.56
C ILE A 270 -5.29 6.38 -9.48
N LEU A 271 -4.50 5.47 -8.88
CA LEU A 271 -5.01 4.53 -7.88
C LEU A 271 -5.55 5.24 -6.63
N GLU A 272 -4.92 6.34 -6.20
CA GLU A 272 -5.37 7.15 -5.07
C GLU A 272 -6.62 7.96 -5.41
N ALA A 273 -6.70 8.55 -6.61
CA ALA A 273 -7.89 9.29 -7.01
C ALA A 273 -9.15 8.40 -7.05
N PHE A 274 -9.03 7.19 -7.60
CA PHE A 274 -10.15 6.27 -7.77
C PHE A 274 -10.36 5.31 -6.59
N GLY A 275 -9.37 5.14 -5.72
CA GLY A 275 -9.38 4.15 -4.65
C GLY A 275 -9.21 4.72 -3.24
N ASN A 276 -8.88 6.01 -3.09
CA ASN A 276 -8.80 6.65 -1.78
C ASN A 276 -9.95 7.64 -1.56
N ALA A 277 -10.24 7.85 -0.28
CA ALA A 277 -11.25 8.79 0.16
C ALA A 277 -10.88 9.39 1.52
N LYS A 278 -11.53 10.51 1.85
CA LYS A 278 -11.47 11.08 3.20
C LYS A 278 -12.29 10.24 4.16
N THR A 279 -11.68 9.89 5.28
CA THR A 279 -12.33 9.27 6.44
C THR A 279 -12.15 10.16 7.66
N LEU A 280 -12.81 9.85 8.78
CA LEU A 280 -12.64 10.59 10.03
C LEU A 280 -11.20 10.54 10.60
N ARG A 281 -10.41 9.53 10.24
CA ARG A 281 -9.05 9.32 10.77
C ARG A 281 -7.94 9.71 9.81
N ASN A 282 -8.22 9.71 8.51
CA ASN A 282 -7.24 9.92 7.46
C ASN A 282 -7.90 10.55 6.24
N ASP A 283 -7.38 11.71 5.83
CA ASP A 283 -7.88 12.47 4.69
C ASP A 283 -7.61 11.80 3.34
N ASN A 284 -6.61 10.90 3.26
CA ASN A 284 -6.27 10.13 2.07
C ASN A 284 -6.24 8.63 2.40
N SER A 285 -7.35 8.09 2.89
CA SER A 285 -7.44 6.67 3.27
C SER A 285 -7.64 5.79 2.05
N SER A 286 -6.73 4.84 1.83
CA SER A 286 -6.93 3.75 0.87
C SER A 286 -8.15 2.92 1.26
N ARG A 287 -9.09 2.75 0.33
CA ARG A 287 -10.31 1.92 0.50
C ARG A 287 -10.23 0.62 -0.31
N PHE A 288 -9.00 0.19 -0.57
CA PHE A 288 -8.61 -1.05 -1.23
C PHE A 288 -7.20 -1.43 -0.76
N GLY A 289 -6.89 -2.72 -0.79
CA GLY A 289 -5.53 -3.21 -0.68
C GLY A 289 -4.86 -3.28 -2.05
N LYS A 290 -3.56 -3.02 -2.11
CA LYS A 290 -2.74 -3.17 -3.30
C LYS A 290 -1.56 -4.10 -3.03
N LEU A 291 -1.38 -5.08 -3.90
CA LEU A 291 -0.21 -5.92 -3.98
C LEU A 291 0.56 -5.54 -5.24
N ILE A 292 1.73 -4.94 -5.08
CA ILE A 292 2.61 -4.51 -6.16
C ILE A 292 3.73 -5.55 -6.27
N GLU A 293 3.71 -6.34 -7.33
CA GLU A 293 4.76 -7.29 -7.67
C GLU A 293 5.74 -6.61 -8.64
N ILE A 294 6.98 -6.43 -8.20
CA ILE A 294 8.06 -5.91 -9.04
C ILE A 294 8.88 -7.10 -9.52
N HIS A 295 8.97 -7.27 -10.84
CA HIS A 295 9.69 -8.37 -11.47
C HIS A 295 11.10 -7.95 -11.85
N PHE A 296 12.06 -8.86 -11.64
CA PHE A 296 13.47 -8.60 -11.90
C PHE A 296 14.03 -9.56 -12.95
N SER A 297 14.95 -9.06 -13.77
CA SER A 297 15.75 -9.84 -14.71
C SER A 297 16.78 -10.72 -13.97
N GLU A 298 17.44 -11.62 -14.70
CA GLU A 298 18.53 -12.43 -14.15
C GLU A 298 19.71 -11.57 -13.69
N THR A 299 19.88 -10.40 -14.31
CA THR A 299 20.89 -9.40 -14.01
C THR A 299 20.50 -8.46 -12.85
N GLY A 300 19.34 -8.67 -12.22
CA GLY A 300 18.86 -7.87 -11.09
C GLY A 300 18.23 -6.53 -11.47
N LYS A 301 17.94 -6.31 -12.76
CA LYS A 301 17.25 -5.10 -13.23
C LYS A 301 15.75 -5.24 -13.18
N ILE A 302 15.01 -4.14 -13.00
CA ILE A 302 13.56 -4.18 -13.08
C ILE A 302 13.16 -4.49 -14.52
N SER A 303 12.36 -5.56 -14.69
CA SER A 303 11.87 -6.01 -15.99
C SER A 303 10.40 -5.73 -16.19
N GLY A 304 9.66 -5.35 -15.15
CA GLY A 304 8.23 -5.05 -15.22
C GLY A 304 7.58 -5.09 -13.84
N ALA A 305 6.30 -4.76 -13.77
CA ALA A 305 5.52 -4.86 -12.54
C ALA A 305 4.08 -5.28 -12.79
N LYS A 306 3.43 -5.77 -11.73
CA LYS A 306 2.02 -6.12 -11.72
C LYS A 306 1.37 -5.62 -10.44
N ILE A 307 0.25 -4.94 -10.57
CA ILE A 307 -0.57 -4.47 -9.47
C ILE A 307 -1.82 -5.35 -9.38
N GLN A 308 -2.09 -5.89 -8.21
CA GLN A 308 -3.32 -6.60 -7.89
C GLN A 308 -4.06 -5.84 -6.78
N THR A 309 -5.36 -5.62 -6.97
CA THR A 309 -6.21 -4.93 -5.99
C THR A 309 -7.03 -5.92 -5.19
N LEU A 310 -7.23 -5.63 -3.91
CA LEU A 310 -7.93 -6.49 -2.95
C LEU A 310 -8.97 -5.67 -2.19
N LEU A 311 -10.12 -6.26 -1.85
CA LEU A 311 -11.11 -5.70 -0.91
C LEU A 311 -11.52 -4.24 -1.21
N TYR A 312 -11.91 -3.96 -2.45
CA TYR A 312 -12.38 -2.65 -2.89
C TYR A 312 -13.75 -2.30 -2.29
N GLU A 313 -13.84 -1.16 -1.59
CA GLU A 313 -15.06 -0.72 -0.89
C GLU A 313 -16.08 -0.08 -1.84
N GLN A 314 -16.86 -0.90 -2.54
CA GLN A 314 -17.85 -0.43 -3.52
C GLN A 314 -18.98 0.40 -2.88
N SER A 315 -19.36 0.13 -1.63
CA SER A 315 -20.47 0.82 -0.95
C SER A 315 -20.26 2.34 -0.83
N ARG A 316 -19.00 2.79 -0.73
CA ARG A 316 -18.62 4.21 -0.63
C ARG A 316 -19.05 5.07 -1.83
N VAL A 317 -19.28 4.45 -2.99
CA VAL A 317 -19.75 5.15 -4.19
C VAL A 317 -21.13 5.76 -3.98
N VAL A 318 -22.01 5.05 -3.28
CA VAL A 318 -23.43 5.40 -3.15
C VAL A 318 -23.81 5.86 -1.74
N GLN A 319 -22.97 5.53 -0.75
CA GLN A 319 -23.19 5.84 0.65
C GLN A 319 -21.93 6.42 1.28
N CYS A 320 -22.07 7.54 1.99
CA CYS A 320 -20.97 8.17 2.70
C CYS A 320 -21.39 8.53 4.13
N ALA A 321 -20.53 8.26 5.11
CA ALA A 321 -20.76 8.65 6.50
C ALA A 321 -20.56 10.16 6.70
N GLU A 322 -21.23 10.73 7.70
CA GLU A 322 -21.08 12.15 8.04
C GLU A 322 -19.62 12.51 8.33
N GLY A 323 -19.14 13.62 7.74
CA GLY A 323 -17.75 14.06 7.85
C GLY A 323 -16.74 13.37 6.92
N GLU A 324 -17.15 12.32 6.19
CA GLU A 324 -16.31 11.63 5.20
C GLU A 324 -16.53 12.15 3.77
N ARG A 325 -15.72 11.69 2.80
CA ARG A 325 -15.99 11.90 1.36
C ARG A 325 -16.22 10.57 0.66
N SER A 326 -16.84 10.64 -0.52
CA SER A 326 -16.68 9.59 -1.52
C SER A 326 -15.25 9.61 -2.10
N TYR A 327 -14.99 8.82 -3.14
CA TYR A 327 -13.68 8.77 -3.79
C TYR A 327 -13.26 10.13 -4.36
N HIS A 328 -11.96 10.45 -4.23
CA HIS A 328 -11.45 11.79 -4.57
C HIS A 328 -11.73 12.18 -6.02
N ILE A 329 -11.69 11.22 -6.95
CA ILE A 329 -11.86 11.48 -8.38
C ILE A 329 -13.19 12.19 -8.72
N PHE A 330 -14.27 11.97 -7.95
CA PHE A 330 -15.53 12.67 -8.19
C PHE A 330 -15.41 14.17 -7.93
N TYR A 331 -14.73 14.55 -6.84
CA TYR A 331 -14.50 15.94 -6.46
C TYR A 331 -13.49 16.60 -7.41
N GLN A 332 -12.43 15.87 -7.75
CA GLN A 332 -11.41 16.27 -8.72
C GLN A 332 -12.02 16.55 -10.10
N LEU A 333 -12.88 15.65 -10.60
CA LEU A 333 -13.57 15.84 -11.87
C LEU A 333 -14.47 17.09 -11.84
N CYS A 334 -15.26 17.28 -10.78
CA CYS A 334 -16.15 18.44 -10.68
C CYS A 334 -15.39 19.77 -10.58
N ALA A 335 -14.22 19.78 -9.92
CA ALA A 335 -13.42 20.98 -9.70
C ALA A 335 -12.47 21.30 -10.88
N GLY A 336 -11.84 20.29 -11.47
CA GLY A 336 -10.75 20.44 -12.44
C GLY A 336 -11.10 20.17 -13.90
N ALA A 337 -12.30 19.65 -14.21
CA ALA A 337 -12.68 19.39 -15.60
C ALA A 337 -12.66 20.69 -16.45
N PRO A 338 -11.99 20.68 -17.63
CA PRO A 338 -12.05 21.79 -18.56
C PRO A 338 -13.48 22.08 -18.99
N ARG A 339 -13.78 23.33 -19.34
CA ARG A 339 -15.13 23.76 -19.73
C ARG A 339 -15.76 22.89 -20.83
N THR A 340 -14.98 22.50 -21.84
CA THR A 340 -15.43 21.63 -22.93
C THR A 340 -15.87 20.26 -22.44
N LEU A 341 -15.10 19.66 -21.53
CA LEU A 341 -15.43 18.38 -20.91
C LEU A 341 -16.63 18.53 -19.97
N ARG A 342 -16.69 19.63 -19.20
CA ARG A 342 -17.81 19.93 -18.30
C ARG A 342 -19.14 20.03 -19.05
N GLU A 343 -19.14 20.73 -20.19
CA GLU A 343 -20.31 20.85 -21.08
C GLU A 343 -20.66 19.50 -21.73
N LYS A 344 -19.67 18.73 -22.19
CA LYS A 344 -19.89 17.40 -22.79
C LYS A 344 -20.51 16.39 -21.82
N LEU A 345 -20.12 16.45 -20.54
CA LEU A 345 -20.55 15.54 -19.48
C LEU A 345 -21.78 16.05 -18.71
N ASN A 346 -22.26 17.26 -19.03
CA ASN A 346 -23.28 17.97 -18.26
C ASN A 346 -22.93 18.00 -16.76
N LEU A 347 -21.70 18.34 -16.40
CA LEU A 347 -21.28 18.33 -14.99
C LEU A 347 -21.87 19.51 -14.21
N LYS A 348 -22.43 19.18 -13.04
CA LYS A 348 -22.97 20.09 -12.03
C LYS A 348 -21.99 20.32 -10.89
N ASP A 349 -22.35 21.20 -9.97
CA ASP A 349 -21.55 21.38 -8.77
C ASP A 349 -21.71 20.18 -7.81
N VAL A 350 -20.67 19.93 -6.99
CA VAL A 350 -20.58 18.75 -6.12
C VAL A 350 -21.80 18.60 -5.20
N ASN A 351 -22.34 19.72 -4.72
CA ASN A 351 -23.51 19.76 -3.83
C ASN A 351 -24.84 19.36 -4.52
N GLU A 352 -24.90 19.37 -5.84
CA GLU A 352 -26.08 18.99 -6.63
C GLU A 352 -26.17 17.47 -6.86
N TYR A 353 -25.13 16.71 -6.53
CA TYR A 353 -25.11 15.27 -6.67
C TYR A 353 -25.46 14.56 -5.35
N LYS A 354 -26.55 13.78 -5.36
CA LYS A 354 -27.05 13.03 -4.19
C LYS A 354 -26.04 12.04 -3.60
N TYR A 355 -25.09 11.54 -4.39
CA TYR A 355 -24.03 10.67 -3.89
C TYR A 355 -22.89 11.42 -3.19
N LEU A 356 -22.72 12.72 -3.44
CA LEU A 356 -21.64 13.52 -2.87
C LEU A 356 -22.08 14.45 -1.74
N ASN A 357 -23.38 14.76 -1.63
CA ASN A 357 -23.92 15.70 -0.65
C ASN A 357 -24.42 15.09 0.67
N GLN A 358 -24.19 13.79 0.89
CA GLN A 358 -24.68 13.05 2.07
C GLN A 358 -23.93 13.39 3.36
N SER A 359 -22.65 13.73 3.26
CA SER A 359 -21.74 13.84 4.41
C SER A 359 -21.47 15.27 4.86
N ASN A 360 -21.99 16.27 4.14
CA ASN A 360 -21.68 17.69 4.29
C ASN A 360 -20.18 18.05 4.19
N CYS A 361 -19.35 17.16 3.64
CA CYS A 361 -17.92 17.37 3.48
C CYS A 361 -17.55 17.40 1.99
N TYR A 362 -17.28 18.59 1.47
CA TYR A 362 -16.98 18.81 0.05
C TYR A 362 -15.49 19.03 -0.25
N ALA A 363 -14.71 19.44 0.76
CA ALA A 363 -13.30 19.80 0.61
C ALA A 363 -12.44 19.19 1.71
N ILE A 364 -11.14 19.05 1.44
CA ILE A 364 -10.10 18.69 2.41
C ILE A 364 -9.20 19.91 2.62
N SER A 365 -8.84 20.19 3.87
CA SER A 365 -7.97 21.33 4.17
C SER A 365 -6.59 21.13 3.52
N GLY A 366 -6.13 22.13 2.76
CA GLY A 366 -4.82 22.09 2.10
C GLY A 366 -4.72 21.22 0.84
N VAL A 367 -5.85 20.72 0.33
CA VAL A 367 -5.90 19.96 -0.93
C VAL A 367 -6.68 20.75 -1.98
N ASP A 368 -6.08 20.96 -3.14
CA ASP A 368 -6.73 21.52 -4.32
C ASP A 368 -7.18 20.39 -5.26
N ASP A 369 -8.47 20.06 -5.24
CA ASP A 369 -9.02 18.98 -6.08
C ASP A 369 -8.88 19.28 -7.59
N ALA A 370 -8.82 20.55 -8.02
CA ALA A 370 -8.62 20.89 -9.43
C ALA A 370 -7.17 20.63 -9.88
N GLU A 371 -6.19 20.99 -9.04
CA GLU A 371 -4.79 20.64 -9.27
C GLU A 371 -4.60 19.12 -9.28
N GLN A 372 -5.22 18.40 -8.34
CA GLN A 372 -5.16 16.94 -8.29
C GLN A 372 -5.75 16.29 -9.54
N PHE A 373 -6.82 16.85 -10.12
CA PHE A 373 -7.37 16.36 -11.40
C PHE A 373 -6.36 16.46 -12.54
N HIS A 374 -5.61 17.56 -12.62
CA HIS A 374 -4.55 17.71 -13.62
C HIS A 374 -3.44 16.67 -13.45
N ILE A 375 -3.05 16.39 -12.21
CA ILE A 375 -2.06 15.34 -11.90
C ILE A 375 -2.57 13.96 -12.33
N VAL A 376 -3.85 13.65 -12.12
CA VAL A 376 -4.45 12.39 -12.58
C VAL A 376 -4.44 12.30 -14.10
N LYS A 377 -4.76 13.39 -14.81
CA LYS A 377 -4.72 13.42 -16.27
C LYS A 377 -3.31 13.17 -16.81
N GLU A 378 -2.30 13.87 -16.27
CA GLU A 378 -0.90 13.63 -16.62
C GLU A 378 -0.49 12.17 -16.34
N ALA A 379 -0.93 11.60 -15.23
CA ALA A 379 -0.65 10.22 -14.90
C ALA A 379 -1.28 9.24 -15.90
N LEU A 380 -2.53 9.49 -16.35
CA LEU A 380 -3.21 8.70 -17.38
C LEU A 380 -2.46 8.74 -18.72
N ASP A 381 -1.92 9.89 -19.09
CA ASP A 381 -1.08 10.06 -20.29
C ASP A 381 0.21 9.22 -20.18
N ILE A 382 0.86 9.24 -19.01
CA ILE A 382 2.10 8.49 -18.75
C ILE A 382 1.88 6.97 -18.83
N VAL A 383 0.75 6.46 -18.34
CA VAL A 383 0.40 5.03 -18.44
C VAL A 383 -0.26 4.66 -19.77
N HIS A 384 -0.17 5.56 -20.77
CA HIS A 384 -0.61 5.34 -22.14
C HIS A 384 -2.10 5.08 -22.32
N VAL A 385 -2.96 5.66 -21.47
CA VAL A 385 -4.41 5.66 -21.70
C VAL A 385 -4.74 6.74 -22.74
N SER A 386 -5.38 6.33 -23.84
CA SER A 386 -5.69 7.23 -24.96
C SER A 386 -6.66 8.35 -24.54
N GLU A 387 -6.63 9.50 -25.22
CA GLU A 387 -7.56 10.60 -24.91
C GLU A 387 -9.03 10.19 -25.03
N GLU A 388 -9.37 9.33 -26.01
CA GLU A 388 -10.72 8.77 -26.18
C GLU A 388 -11.14 7.89 -24.98
N ASP A 389 -10.22 7.05 -24.50
CA ASP A 389 -10.46 6.23 -23.32
C ASP A 389 -10.55 7.08 -22.05
N GLN A 390 -9.74 8.13 -21.92
CA GLN A 390 -9.83 9.08 -20.79
C GLN A 390 -11.19 9.78 -20.77
N GLU A 391 -11.68 10.25 -21.92
CA GLU A 391 -13.03 10.82 -22.02
C GLU A 391 -14.10 9.81 -21.63
N SER A 392 -13.94 8.53 -22.03
CA SER A 392 -14.85 7.45 -21.66
C SER A 392 -14.82 7.17 -20.15
N VAL A 393 -13.64 7.19 -19.52
CA VAL A 393 -13.47 7.10 -18.06
C VAL A 393 -14.24 8.23 -17.36
N PHE A 394 -14.08 9.47 -17.80
CA PHE A 394 -14.78 10.62 -17.22
C PHE A 394 -16.28 10.58 -17.48
N ALA A 395 -16.72 10.05 -18.63
CA ALA A 395 -18.13 9.81 -18.92
C ALA A 395 -18.77 8.79 -17.97
N MET A 396 -18.07 7.69 -17.66
CA MET A 396 -18.55 6.71 -16.68
C MET A 396 -18.64 7.28 -15.27
N LEU A 397 -17.69 8.14 -14.86
CA LEU A 397 -17.77 8.86 -13.59
C LEU A 397 -18.99 9.79 -13.53
N ALA A 398 -19.20 10.59 -14.58
CA ALA A 398 -20.37 11.46 -14.68
C ALA A 398 -21.68 10.66 -14.68
N ALA A 399 -21.71 9.49 -15.34
CA ALA A 399 -22.88 8.61 -15.33
C ALA A 399 -23.20 8.11 -13.92
N VAL A 400 -22.19 7.77 -13.11
CA VAL A 400 -22.38 7.39 -11.69
C VAL A 400 -22.96 8.55 -10.87
N LEU A 401 -22.46 9.77 -11.06
CA LEU A 401 -23.00 10.96 -10.39
C LEU A 401 -24.45 11.23 -10.76
N TRP A 402 -24.77 11.15 -12.05
CA TRP A 402 -26.12 11.35 -12.57
C TRP A 402 -27.09 10.23 -12.16
N LEU A 403 -26.63 8.97 -12.08
CA LEU A 403 -27.40 7.86 -11.52
C LEU A 403 -27.86 8.16 -10.09
N GLY A 404 -27.00 8.79 -9.28
CA GLY A 404 -27.36 9.22 -7.93
C GLY A 404 -28.61 10.10 -7.89
N ASN A 405 -28.78 10.96 -8.88
CA ASN A 405 -29.84 11.96 -8.94
C ASN A 405 -31.19 11.45 -9.46
N ILE A 406 -31.23 10.31 -10.17
CA ILE A 406 -32.47 9.70 -10.65
C ILE A 406 -33.47 9.57 -9.50
N SER A 407 -34.68 10.04 -9.78
CA SER A 407 -35.82 9.97 -8.88
C SER A 407 -36.88 9.03 -9.47
N PHE A 408 -37.79 8.55 -8.62
CA PHE A 408 -38.78 7.55 -8.98
C PHE A 408 -40.18 8.04 -8.63
N ASN A 409 -41.15 7.79 -9.50
CA ASN A 409 -42.57 8.08 -9.26
C ASN A 409 -43.34 6.78 -9.04
N MET A 410 -44.26 6.78 -8.07
CA MET A 410 -45.16 5.65 -7.85
C MET A 410 -46.21 5.58 -8.95
N ILE A 411 -46.42 4.39 -9.50
CA ILE A 411 -47.33 4.15 -10.63
C ILE A 411 -48.59 3.36 -10.26
N ASP A 412 -48.62 2.73 -9.08
CA ASP A 412 -49.78 1.99 -8.58
C ASP A 412 -49.87 1.95 -7.06
N ASN A 413 -50.96 1.35 -6.55
CA ASN A 413 -51.24 1.20 -5.12
C ASN A 413 -50.37 0.12 -4.44
N GLU A 414 -49.58 -0.64 -5.21
CA GLU A 414 -48.66 -1.67 -4.70
C GLU A 414 -47.23 -1.10 -4.48
N ASN A 415 -47.10 0.24 -4.55
CA ASN A 415 -45.85 0.99 -4.42
C ASN A 415 -44.81 0.67 -5.50
N HIS A 416 -45.23 0.17 -6.67
CA HIS A 416 -44.32 0.05 -7.80
C HIS A 416 -43.95 1.42 -8.34
N VAL A 417 -42.76 1.52 -8.92
CA VAL A 417 -42.22 2.78 -9.40
C VAL A 417 -41.71 2.71 -10.83
N GLU A 418 -41.69 3.88 -11.47
CA GLU A 418 -40.95 4.12 -12.71
C GLU A 418 -39.96 5.28 -12.52
N ALA A 419 -38.83 5.23 -13.22
CA ALA A 419 -37.87 6.33 -13.21
C ALA A 419 -38.51 7.58 -13.84
N VAL A 420 -38.32 8.72 -13.20
CA VAL A 420 -38.76 10.01 -13.76
C VAL A 420 -37.91 10.30 -15.00
N ALA A 421 -38.57 10.56 -16.12
CA ALA A 421 -37.91 10.97 -17.37
C ALA A 421 -37.46 12.44 -17.29
N ASP A 422 -36.56 12.73 -16.36
CA ASP A 422 -35.94 14.03 -16.16
C ASP A 422 -34.53 14.10 -16.78
N GLU A 423 -33.87 15.23 -16.57
CA GLU A 423 -32.49 15.47 -16.99
C GLU A 423 -31.54 14.36 -16.54
N SER A 424 -31.72 13.80 -15.33
CA SER A 424 -30.82 12.78 -14.78
C SER A 424 -30.89 11.50 -15.59
N LEU A 425 -32.10 11.00 -15.88
CA LEU A 425 -32.28 9.78 -16.66
C LEU A 425 -31.74 9.93 -18.09
N ILE A 426 -31.97 11.10 -18.72
CA ILE A 426 -31.48 11.40 -20.08
C ILE A 426 -29.96 11.42 -20.11
N ASN A 427 -29.32 12.12 -19.15
CA ASN A 427 -27.87 12.20 -19.08
C ASN A 427 -27.21 10.84 -18.86
N VAL A 428 -27.76 10.01 -17.96
CA VAL A 428 -27.23 8.65 -17.75
C VAL A 428 -27.33 7.82 -19.02
N ALA A 429 -28.49 7.82 -19.69
CA ALA A 429 -28.69 7.05 -20.91
C ALA A 429 -27.71 7.47 -22.02
N GLN A 430 -27.52 8.77 -22.21
CA GLN A 430 -26.57 9.31 -23.18
C GLN A 430 -25.12 8.93 -22.87
N LEU A 431 -24.70 9.04 -21.60
CA LEU A 431 -23.32 8.75 -21.18
C LEU A 431 -22.99 7.25 -21.25
N ILE A 432 -23.94 6.38 -20.92
CA ILE A 432 -23.78 4.91 -21.02
C ILE A 432 -23.98 4.41 -22.45
N GLY A 433 -24.60 5.20 -23.32
CA GLY A 433 -24.84 4.86 -24.73
C GLY A 433 -26.03 3.92 -24.92
N CYS A 434 -27.10 4.09 -24.14
CA CYS A 434 -28.35 3.32 -24.24
C CYS A 434 -29.58 4.23 -24.43
N GLU A 435 -30.72 3.63 -24.77
CA GLU A 435 -31.99 4.37 -24.85
C GLU A 435 -32.57 4.65 -23.45
N THR A 436 -33.17 5.84 -23.27
CA THR A 436 -33.79 6.24 -22.00
C THR A 436 -34.93 5.29 -21.59
N VAL A 437 -35.66 4.75 -22.56
CA VAL A 437 -36.74 3.79 -22.35
C VAL A 437 -36.19 2.48 -21.79
N ASP A 438 -35.09 1.98 -22.34
CA ASP A 438 -34.44 0.74 -21.89
C ASP A 438 -33.87 0.91 -20.49
N LEU A 439 -33.23 2.05 -20.20
CA LEU A 439 -32.71 2.36 -18.87
C LEU A 439 -33.84 2.44 -17.83
N ASN A 440 -34.95 3.11 -18.16
CA ASN A 440 -36.11 3.15 -17.27
C ASN A 440 -36.65 1.74 -16.98
N LEU A 441 -36.82 0.93 -18.02
CA LEU A 441 -37.28 -0.44 -17.87
C LEU A 441 -36.34 -1.27 -16.99
N ALA A 442 -35.02 -1.11 -17.15
CA ALA A 442 -34.01 -1.81 -16.36
C ALA A 442 -34.00 -1.39 -14.88
N LEU A 443 -34.28 -0.11 -14.58
CA LEU A 443 -34.34 0.41 -13.21
C LEU A 443 -35.67 0.14 -12.50
N SER A 444 -36.73 -0.12 -13.26
CA SER A 444 -38.11 -0.20 -12.76
C SER A 444 -38.69 -1.62 -12.82
N THR A 445 -38.02 -2.55 -13.51
CA THR A 445 -38.49 -3.93 -13.65
C THR A 445 -37.38 -4.96 -13.49
N ARG A 446 -37.74 -6.17 -13.08
CA ARG A 446 -36.87 -7.33 -13.02
C ARG A 446 -37.43 -8.44 -13.89
N LYS A 447 -36.64 -8.91 -14.85
CA LYS A 447 -36.92 -10.12 -15.63
C LYS A 447 -36.44 -11.35 -14.86
N MET A 448 -37.33 -12.31 -14.63
CA MET A 448 -37.00 -13.58 -13.96
C MET A 448 -37.44 -14.74 -14.85
N ARG A 449 -36.58 -15.75 -14.97
CA ARG A 449 -36.95 -17.02 -15.62
C ARG A 449 -37.40 -18.00 -14.55
N VAL A 450 -38.66 -18.43 -14.62
CA VAL A 450 -39.24 -19.42 -13.71
C VAL A 450 -39.69 -20.61 -14.55
N GLY A 451 -38.92 -21.70 -14.50
CA GLY A 451 -39.11 -22.84 -15.41
C GLY A 451 -38.79 -22.46 -16.86
N GLN A 452 -39.78 -22.59 -17.76
CA GLN A 452 -39.65 -22.18 -19.16
C GLN A 452 -40.20 -20.76 -19.43
N ASP A 453 -40.85 -20.12 -18.46
CA ASP A 453 -41.49 -18.83 -18.64
C ASP A 453 -40.59 -17.67 -18.20
N ASN A 454 -40.68 -16.55 -18.92
CA ASN A 454 -40.05 -15.28 -18.53
C ASN A 454 -41.11 -14.37 -17.93
N ILE A 455 -40.99 -14.07 -16.64
CA ILE A 455 -41.89 -13.17 -15.90
C ILE A 455 -41.20 -11.81 -15.74
N ILE A 456 -41.93 -10.73 -16.03
CA ILE A 456 -41.50 -9.35 -15.77
C ILE A 456 -42.19 -8.88 -14.49
N GLN A 457 -41.41 -8.61 -13.46
CA GLN A 457 -41.89 -8.07 -12.20
C GLN A 457 -41.56 -6.58 -12.11
N LYS A 458 -42.54 -5.75 -11.74
CA LYS A 458 -42.31 -4.34 -11.43
C LYS A 458 -41.62 -4.19 -10.08
N LEU A 459 -40.77 -3.19 -9.93
CA LEU A 459 -40.00 -2.96 -8.73
C LEU A 459 -40.70 -1.94 -7.81
N THR A 460 -40.64 -2.20 -6.51
CA THR A 460 -41.00 -1.21 -5.49
C THR A 460 -39.92 -0.14 -5.37
N LEU A 461 -40.22 1.00 -4.74
CA LEU A 461 -39.26 2.09 -4.55
C LEU A 461 -37.91 1.63 -3.97
N SER A 462 -37.94 0.81 -2.90
CA SER A 462 -36.72 0.29 -2.27
C SER A 462 -35.91 -0.55 -3.25
N GLN A 463 -36.55 -1.44 -3.99
CA GLN A 463 -35.88 -2.32 -4.94
C GLN A 463 -35.30 -1.55 -6.14
N ALA A 464 -35.98 -0.50 -6.58
CA ALA A 464 -35.51 0.37 -7.66
C ALA A 464 -34.29 1.19 -7.22
N ILE A 465 -34.28 1.71 -5.99
CA ILE A 465 -33.10 2.36 -5.38
C ILE A 465 -31.94 1.36 -5.27
N ASP A 466 -32.18 0.16 -4.75
CA ASP A 466 -31.14 -0.87 -4.65
C ASP A 466 -30.57 -1.26 -6.02
N THR A 467 -31.42 -1.32 -7.05
CA THR A 467 -31.02 -1.62 -8.43
C THR A 467 -30.17 -0.50 -9.02
N LYS A 468 -30.59 0.75 -8.82
CA LYS A 468 -29.85 1.96 -9.23
C LYS A 468 -28.48 2.03 -8.57
N ASP A 469 -28.44 1.82 -7.25
CA ASP A 469 -27.20 1.85 -6.47
C ASP A 469 -26.30 0.65 -6.82
N ALA A 470 -26.86 -0.52 -7.10
CA ALA A 470 -26.10 -1.67 -7.60
C ALA A 470 -25.47 -1.39 -8.96
N LEU A 471 -26.20 -0.74 -9.89
CA LEU A 471 -25.66 -0.34 -11.19
C LEU A 471 -24.52 0.68 -11.03
N ALA A 472 -24.70 1.71 -10.20
CA ALA A 472 -23.67 2.71 -9.91
C ALA A 472 -22.39 2.07 -9.34
N LYS A 473 -22.52 1.18 -8.35
CA LYS A 473 -21.40 0.41 -7.79
C LYS A 473 -20.71 -0.46 -8.83
N SER A 474 -21.49 -1.12 -9.69
CA SER A 474 -20.95 -1.99 -10.74
C SER A 474 -20.15 -1.21 -11.78
N ILE A 475 -20.67 -0.08 -12.25
CA ILE A 475 -19.97 0.77 -13.23
C ILE A 475 -18.63 1.24 -12.65
N TYR A 476 -18.65 1.75 -11.42
CA TYR A 476 -17.44 2.26 -10.78
C TYR A 476 -16.42 1.15 -10.49
N ALA A 477 -16.87 -0.03 -10.03
CA ALA A 477 -16.00 -1.18 -9.81
C ALA A 477 -15.35 -1.69 -11.10
N CYS A 478 -16.13 -1.83 -12.18
CA CYS A 478 -15.61 -2.23 -13.49
C CYS A 478 -14.65 -1.19 -14.06
N LEU A 479 -14.92 0.10 -13.85
CA LEU A 479 -14.03 1.18 -14.26
C LEU A 479 -12.69 1.10 -13.53
N PHE A 480 -12.71 0.89 -12.21
CA PHE A 480 -11.48 0.74 -11.42
C PHE A 480 -10.68 -0.49 -11.84
N GLU A 481 -11.34 -1.64 -12.04
CA GLU A 481 -10.69 -2.85 -12.53
C GLU A 481 -10.06 -2.63 -13.91
N TRP A 482 -10.78 -2.01 -14.84
CA TRP A 482 -10.27 -1.66 -16.16
C TRP A 482 -9.05 -0.72 -16.09
N LEU A 483 -9.06 0.29 -15.21
CA LEU A 483 -7.90 1.16 -15.01
C LEU A 483 -6.68 0.38 -14.51
N VAL A 484 -6.88 -0.54 -13.57
CA VAL A 484 -5.81 -1.43 -13.08
C VAL A 484 -5.29 -2.33 -14.20
N GLU A 485 -6.16 -2.82 -15.10
CA GLU A 485 -5.74 -3.56 -16.29
C GLU A 485 -4.89 -2.71 -17.24
N GLN A 486 -5.28 -1.45 -17.51
CA GLN A 486 -4.49 -0.56 -18.36
C GLN A 486 -3.12 -0.25 -17.75
N ILE A 487 -3.08 0.04 -16.45
CA ILE A 487 -1.83 0.22 -15.71
C ILE A 487 -0.95 -1.03 -15.86
N ASN A 488 -1.51 -2.23 -15.65
CA ASN A 488 -0.77 -3.47 -15.79
C ASN A 488 -0.28 -3.73 -17.22
N LYS A 489 -1.00 -3.27 -18.25
CA LYS A 489 -0.52 -3.34 -19.64
C LYS A 489 0.68 -2.42 -19.87
N SER A 490 0.66 -1.20 -19.32
CA SER A 490 1.82 -0.28 -19.38
C SER A 490 3.04 -0.87 -18.68
N LEU A 491 2.84 -1.44 -17.49
CA LEU A 491 3.94 -1.99 -16.66
C LEU A 491 4.47 -3.34 -17.15
N ALA A 492 3.83 -3.97 -18.14
CA ALA A 492 4.19 -5.29 -18.64
C ALA A 492 5.36 -5.21 -19.64
N VAL A 493 6.60 -5.25 -19.15
CA VAL A 493 7.80 -5.33 -20.02
C VAL A 493 8.43 -6.73 -20.01
N GLY A 494 8.95 -7.15 -21.18
CA GLY A 494 9.86 -8.29 -21.36
C GLY A 494 9.36 -9.66 -20.87
N LYS A 495 8.77 -10.46 -21.76
CA LYS A 495 8.22 -11.83 -21.55
C LYS A 495 9.12 -12.90 -20.90
N ARG A 496 10.32 -12.56 -20.40
CA ARG A 496 11.17 -13.49 -19.64
C ARG A 496 10.94 -13.26 -18.15
N ARG A 497 9.83 -13.82 -17.65
CA ARG A 497 9.65 -14.00 -16.21
C ARG A 497 10.73 -14.96 -15.72
N THR A 498 11.73 -14.43 -15.04
CA THR A 498 12.79 -15.21 -14.39
C THR A 498 12.29 -15.93 -13.14
N GLY A 499 11.05 -15.66 -12.73
CA GLY A 499 10.47 -16.05 -11.46
C GLY A 499 10.82 -15.10 -10.31
N ARG A 500 11.85 -14.25 -10.44
CA ARG A 500 12.30 -13.36 -9.35
C ARG A 500 11.39 -12.15 -9.21
N SER A 501 10.81 -11.99 -8.04
CA SER A 501 9.97 -10.82 -7.74
C SER A 501 10.04 -10.40 -6.27
N ILE A 502 9.87 -9.09 -6.05
CA ILE A 502 9.60 -8.52 -4.73
C ILE A 502 8.16 -8.01 -4.75
N SER A 503 7.38 -8.46 -3.78
CA SER A 503 5.98 -8.09 -3.61
C SER A 503 5.83 -7.11 -2.45
N ILE A 504 5.15 -6.01 -2.68
CA ILE A 504 4.82 -5.01 -1.65
C ILE A 504 3.32 -5.02 -1.45
N LEU A 505 2.86 -5.39 -0.25
CA LEU A 505 1.47 -5.37 0.15
C LEU A 505 1.20 -4.12 0.99
N ASP A 506 0.44 -3.19 0.42
CA ASP A 506 -0.12 -2.04 1.12
C ASP A 506 -1.63 -2.26 1.25
N ILE A 507 -2.07 -2.55 2.46
CA ILE A 507 -3.47 -2.78 2.81
C ILE A 507 -3.82 -1.93 4.03
N TYR A 508 -5.05 -1.43 4.08
CA TYR A 508 -5.53 -0.68 5.24
C TYR A 508 -5.67 -1.60 6.47
N GLY A 509 -5.47 -1.02 7.66
CA GLY A 509 -5.38 -1.78 8.90
C GLY A 509 -6.73 -2.16 9.48
N PHE A 510 -6.72 -2.62 10.73
CA PHE A 510 -7.95 -2.87 11.48
C PHE A 510 -8.83 -1.63 11.59
N GLU A 511 -10.13 -1.82 11.42
CA GLU A 511 -11.15 -0.77 11.55
C GLU A 511 -12.15 -1.13 12.63
N SER A 512 -12.38 -0.19 13.55
CA SER A 512 -13.39 -0.30 14.59
C SER A 512 -14.08 1.04 14.74
N PHE A 513 -15.29 1.12 14.19
CA PHE A 513 -16.16 2.29 14.21
C PHE A 513 -17.36 2.06 15.14
N GLY A 514 -18.12 3.11 15.41
CA GLY A 514 -19.37 3.00 16.17
C GLY A 514 -20.40 2.09 15.49
N ARG A 515 -20.38 1.99 14.16
CA ARG A 515 -21.15 1.03 13.37
C ARG A 515 -20.22 0.38 12.34
N ASN A 516 -20.09 -0.94 12.40
CA ASN A 516 -19.26 -1.74 11.49
C ASN A 516 -20.17 -2.56 10.57
N SER A 517 -19.85 -2.61 9.27
CA SER A 517 -20.58 -3.39 8.27
C SER A 517 -19.75 -4.57 7.75
N PHE A 518 -20.20 -5.20 6.67
CA PHE A 518 -19.52 -6.34 6.05
C PHE A 518 -18.09 -5.98 5.59
N GLU A 519 -17.88 -4.73 5.18
CA GLU A 519 -16.59 -4.21 4.76
C GLU A 519 -15.58 -4.22 5.90
N GLN A 520 -15.95 -3.75 7.10
CA GLN A 520 -15.10 -3.85 8.30
C GLN A 520 -14.84 -5.31 8.69
N PHE A 521 -15.82 -6.20 8.53
CA PHE A 521 -15.59 -7.63 8.76
C PHE A 521 -14.54 -8.19 7.79
N CYS A 522 -14.66 -7.92 6.48
CA CYS A 522 -13.72 -8.39 5.46
C CYS A 522 -12.28 -7.92 5.73
N ILE A 523 -12.10 -6.62 6.04
CA ILE A 523 -10.76 -6.09 6.30
C ILE A 523 -10.18 -6.59 7.62
N ASN A 524 -10.98 -6.67 8.69
CA ASN A 524 -10.50 -7.17 9.97
C ASN A 524 -10.15 -8.66 9.88
N TYR A 525 -10.92 -9.45 9.13
CA TYR A 525 -10.58 -10.85 8.85
C TYR A 525 -9.28 -10.97 8.04
N ALA A 526 -9.08 -10.14 7.03
CA ALA A 526 -7.83 -10.12 6.27
C ALA A 526 -6.62 -9.76 7.15
N ASN A 527 -6.76 -8.75 8.02
CA ASN A 527 -5.73 -8.35 8.96
C ASN A 527 -5.43 -9.44 10.01
N GLU A 528 -6.46 -10.14 10.51
CA GLU A 528 -6.26 -11.33 11.37
C GLU A 528 -5.44 -12.41 10.67
N ARG A 529 -5.72 -12.68 9.39
CA ARG A 529 -4.93 -13.66 8.61
C ARG A 529 -3.50 -13.20 8.36
N LEU A 530 -3.27 -11.92 8.12
CA LEU A 530 -1.93 -11.35 7.97
C LEU A 530 -1.15 -11.39 9.28
N GLN A 531 -1.78 -11.04 10.40
CA GLN A 531 -1.17 -11.14 11.73
C GLN A 531 -0.83 -12.58 12.09
N GLN A 532 -1.74 -13.53 11.81
CA GLN A 532 -1.49 -14.95 11.98
C GLN A 532 -0.31 -15.44 11.12
N HIS A 533 -0.24 -15.00 9.87
CA HIS A 533 0.86 -15.34 8.97
C HIS A 533 2.20 -14.82 9.52
N PHE A 534 2.24 -13.55 9.95
CA PHE A 534 3.39 -12.91 10.57
C PHE A 534 3.86 -13.65 11.83
N ASN A 535 2.97 -13.89 12.79
CA ASN A 535 3.29 -14.59 14.02
C ASN A 535 3.89 -15.98 13.72
N ARG A 536 3.26 -16.74 12.80
CA ARG A 536 3.76 -18.07 12.41
C ARG A 536 5.14 -18.01 11.76
N HIS A 537 5.42 -16.98 10.97
CA HIS A 537 6.74 -16.82 10.34
C HIS A 537 7.81 -16.50 11.38
N LEU A 538 7.55 -15.56 12.29
CA LEU A 538 8.46 -15.25 13.39
C LEU A 538 8.76 -16.48 14.26
N PHE A 539 7.72 -17.24 14.65
CA PHE A 539 7.94 -18.45 15.45
C PHE A 539 8.74 -19.53 14.73
N LYS A 540 8.65 -19.63 13.40
CA LYS A 540 9.48 -20.54 12.63
C LYS A 540 10.95 -20.08 12.61
N LEU A 541 11.19 -18.80 12.39
CA LEU A 541 12.53 -18.22 12.43
C LEU A 541 13.20 -18.38 13.80
N GLU A 542 12.43 -18.32 14.89
CA GLU A 542 12.94 -18.59 16.25
C GLU A 542 13.17 -20.09 16.53
N GLN A 543 12.52 -20.98 15.78
CA GLN A 543 12.64 -22.43 15.96
C GLN A 543 13.83 -23.03 15.18
N GLU A 544 14.16 -22.45 14.02
CA GLU A 544 15.32 -22.79 13.19
C GLU A 544 16.62 -22.23 13.79
#